data_AF-A0A2A4WI17-F1
#
_entry.id   AF-A0A2A4WI17-F1
#
_cell.length_a   1.000
_cell.length_b   1.000
_cell.length_c   1.000
_cell.angle_alpha   90.00
_cell.angle_beta   90.00
_cell.angle_gamma   90.00
#
_symmetry.space_group_name_H-M   'P 1'
#
loop_
_entity.id
_entity.type
_entity.pdbx_description
1 polymer ?
#
loop_
_entity_poly.entity_id
_entity_poly.type
_entity_poly.pdbx_seq_one_letter_code
_entity_poly.pdbx_strand_id
1 'polypeptide(L)'
;MFAPNFQIIPLLAKMLMDIEATRQAVSSLPVTVSVLASLRESARLIATHYSTQIEGNRLTQDQVEEVLQGGTFPNRERDEAEVKNYYQALDFLDSLIKIKNTFITEKELQTLVG
;
A
#
# COMPACT_ATOMS: atom_id res chain seq x y z
N MET A 1 -29.63 -3.47 5.69
CA MET A 1 -28.58 -2.69 5.01
C MET A 1 -27.68 -2.10 6.09
N PHE A 2 -26.36 -2.25 5.99
CA PHE A 2 -25.44 -1.70 6.97
C PHE A 2 -25.48 -0.16 6.93
N ALA A 3 -25.65 0.49 8.08
CA ALA A 3 -25.71 1.94 8.21
C ALA A 3 -24.68 2.39 9.27
N PRO A 4 -23.43 2.63 8.87
CA PRO A 4 -22.39 3.06 9.81
C PRO A 4 -22.71 4.44 10.38
N ASN A 5 -22.47 4.63 11.68
CA ASN A 5 -22.64 5.92 12.35
C ASN A 5 -21.30 6.64 12.42
N PHE A 6 -21.06 7.57 11.50
CA PHE A 6 -19.86 8.39 11.49
C PHE A 6 -20.13 9.72 12.22
N GLN A 7 -19.27 10.06 13.17
CA GLN A 7 -19.34 11.32 13.91
C GLN A 7 -17.99 12.03 13.89
N ILE A 8 -17.98 13.28 13.42
CA ILE A 8 -16.79 14.13 13.48
C ILE A 8 -16.77 14.83 14.83
N ILE A 9 -15.86 14.39 15.70
CA ILE A 9 -15.59 15.05 16.97
C ILE A 9 -14.45 16.07 16.82
N PRO A 10 -14.31 17.07 17.71
CA PRO A 10 -13.26 18.08 17.62
C PRO A 10 -11.84 17.52 17.50
N LEU A 11 -11.55 16.41 18.19
CA LEU A 11 -10.26 15.72 18.09
C LEU A 11 -10.01 15.20 16.67
N LEU A 12 -11.00 14.56 16.05
CA LEU A 12 -10.88 14.04 14.69
C LEU A 12 -10.69 15.17 13.67
N ALA A 13 -11.46 16.26 13.82
CA ALA A 13 -11.29 17.44 12.97
C ALA A 13 -9.87 18.02 13.08
N LYS A 14 -9.31 18.10 14.30
CA LYS A 14 -7.93 18.52 14.51
C LYS A 14 -6.92 17.59 13.82
N MET A 15 -7.05 16.28 13.99
CA MET A 15 -6.17 15.31 13.34
C MET A 15 -6.23 15.41 11.81
N LEU A 16 -7.40 15.62 11.22
CA LEU A 16 -7.55 15.82 9.78
C LEU A 16 -6.84 17.09 9.29
N MET A 17 -6.92 18.19 10.05
CA MET A 17 -6.20 19.43 9.74
C MET A 17 -4.69 19.24 9.82
N ASP A 18 -4.20 18.53 10.83
CA ASP A 18 -2.76 18.25 11.00
C ASP A 18 -2.22 17.36 9.86
N ILE A 19 -3.00 16.35 9.43
CA ILE A 19 -2.68 15.50 8.27
C ILE A 19 -2.62 16.33 6.99
N GLU A 20 -3.60 17.19 6.73
CA GLU A 20 -3.64 18.00 5.51
C GLU A 20 -2.50 19.03 5.48
N ALA A 21 -2.19 19.68 6.61
CA ALA A 21 -1.06 20.59 6.71
C ALA A 21 0.26 19.88 6.37
N THR A 22 0.46 18.67 6.92
CA THR A 22 1.65 17.86 6.64
C THR A 22 1.70 17.42 5.18
N ARG A 23 0.57 16.97 4.62
CA ARG A 23 0.46 16.56 3.21
C ARG A 23 0.82 17.71 2.27
N GLN A 24 0.37 18.94 2.56
CA GLN A 24 0.70 20.13 1.77
C GLN A 24 2.19 20.44 1.83
N ALA A 25 2.80 20.41 3.02
CA ALA A 25 4.23 20.63 3.19
C ALA A 25 5.04 19.64 2.32
N VAL A 26 4.73 18.34 2.39
CA VAL A 26 5.40 17.31 1.58
C VAL A 26 5.14 17.50 0.08
N SER A 27 3.90 17.80 -0.32
CA SER A 27 3.52 17.98 -1.74
C SER A 27 4.21 19.17 -2.40
N SER A 28 4.65 20.15 -1.61
CA SER A 28 5.34 21.36 -2.10
C SER A 28 6.85 21.18 -2.28
N LEU A 29 7.43 20.06 -1.82
CA LEU A 29 8.87 19.85 -1.89
C LEU A 29 9.35 19.72 -3.35
N PRO A 30 10.47 20.36 -3.71
CA PRO A 30 11.05 20.20 -5.03
C PRO A 30 11.70 18.81 -5.12
N VAL A 31 11.03 17.87 -5.79
CA VAL A 31 11.51 16.49 -5.98
C VAL A 31 11.57 16.16 -7.46
N THR A 32 12.68 15.56 -7.90
CA THR A 32 12.82 15.12 -9.29
C THR A 32 11.98 13.87 -9.56
N VAL A 33 11.66 13.62 -10.84
CA VAL A 33 10.91 12.42 -11.24
C VAL A 33 11.62 11.12 -10.81
N SER A 34 12.96 11.07 -10.89
CA SER A 34 13.75 9.90 -10.49
C SER A 34 13.69 9.64 -8.99
N VAL A 35 13.84 10.68 -8.17
CA VAL A 35 13.74 10.56 -6.70
C VAL A 35 12.32 10.14 -6.32
N LEU A 36 11.30 10.72 -6.94
CA LEU A 36 9.91 10.34 -6.68
C LEU A 36 9.63 8.87 -7.04
N ALA A 37 10.20 8.37 -8.15
CA ALA A 37 10.06 6.96 -8.54
C ALA A 37 10.71 6.03 -7.50
N SER A 38 11.93 6.34 -7.06
CA SER A 38 12.63 5.58 -6.02
C SER A 38 11.88 5.61 -4.68
N LEU A 39 11.37 6.76 -4.24
CA LEU A 39 10.57 6.87 -3.02
C LEU A 39 9.30 6.01 -3.08
N ARG A 40 8.64 5.95 -4.23
CA ARG A 40 7.45 5.09 -4.42
C ARG A 40 7.79 3.61 -4.38
N GLU A 41 8.92 3.22 -4.97
CA GLU A 41 9.41 1.85 -4.91
C GLU A 41 9.73 1.45 -3.47
N SER A 42 10.49 2.28 -2.73
CA SER A 42 10.76 2.04 -1.30
C SER A 42 9.47 1.99 -0.48
N ALA A 43 8.51 2.88 -0.73
CA ALA A 43 7.23 2.88 -0.03
C ALA A 43 6.42 1.61 -0.30
N ARG A 44 6.45 1.07 -1.53
CA ARG A 44 5.82 -0.21 -1.86
C ARG A 44 6.47 -1.37 -1.12
N LEU A 45 7.81 -1.46 -1.13
CA LEU A 45 8.54 -2.51 -0.39
C LEU A 45 8.19 -2.49 1.09
N ILE A 46 8.19 -1.30 1.70
CA ILE A 46 7.85 -1.11 3.12
C ILE A 46 6.39 -1.49 3.38
N ALA A 47 5.46 -1.05 2.54
CA ALA A 47 4.04 -1.39 2.67
C ALA A 47 3.82 -2.90 2.57
N THR A 48 4.41 -3.56 1.57
CA THR A 48 4.33 -5.02 1.41
C THR A 48 4.87 -5.76 2.61
N HIS A 49 6.03 -5.37 3.13
CA HIS A 49 6.61 -6.00 4.31
C HIS A 49 5.69 -5.88 5.53
N TYR A 50 5.30 -4.66 5.91
CA TYR A 50 4.52 -4.48 7.14
C TYR A 50 3.08 -4.99 7.01
N SER A 51 2.45 -4.88 5.83
CA SER A 51 1.09 -5.40 5.64
C SER A 51 1.03 -6.93 5.63
N THR A 52 2.03 -7.62 5.11
CA THR A 52 2.08 -9.08 5.22
C THR A 52 2.51 -9.52 6.63
N GLN A 53 3.40 -8.76 7.29
CA GLN A 53 3.85 -9.06 8.65
C GLN A 53 2.73 -9.03 9.69
N ILE A 54 1.79 -8.07 9.60
CA ILE A 54 0.64 -8.04 10.54
C ILE A 54 -0.26 -9.28 10.40
N GLU A 55 -0.26 -9.93 9.24
CA GLU A 55 -0.99 -11.18 8.97
C GLU A 55 -0.18 -12.44 9.35
N GLY A 56 1.02 -12.27 9.91
CA GLY A 56 1.88 -13.35 10.40
C GLY A 56 2.95 -13.81 9.42
N ASN A 57 3.16 -13.10 8.31
CA ASN A 57 4.31 -13.32 7.45
C ASN A 57 5.60 -13.06 8.23
N ARG A 58 6.59 -13.93 8.05
CA ARG A 58 7.80 -13.99 8.87
C ARG A 58 9.06 -13.62 8.09
N LEU A 59 8.93 -13.25 6.82
CA LEU A 59 10.04 -12.73 6.03
C LEU A 59 10.45 -11.35 6.56
N THR A 60 11.76 -11.13 6.66
CA THR A 60 12.33 -9.81 6.96
C THR A 60 12.17 -8.88 5.76
N GLN A 61 12.35 -7.57 5.96
CA GLN A 61 12.28 -6.60 4.87
C GLN A 61 13.26 -6.93 3.72
N ASP A 62 14.50 -7.31 4.05
CA ASP A 62 15.51 -7.69 3.04
C ASP A 62 15.07 -8.94 2.26
N GLN A 63 14.45 -9.91 2.94
CA GLN A 63 13.92 -11.12 2.29
C GLN A 63 12.70 -10.81 1.43
N VAL A 64 11.86 -9.85 1.81
CA VAL A 64 10.74 -9.37 0.96
C VAL A 64 11.29 -8.81 -0.35
N GLU A 65 12.35 -8.00 -0.30
CA GLU A 65 13.02 -7.50 -1.49
C GLU A 65 13.61 -8.63 -2.34
N GLU A 66 14.28 -9.61 -1.72
CA GLU A 66 14.83 -10.78 -2.39
C GLU A 66 13.74 -11.61 -3.10
N VAL A 67 12.59 -11.82 -2.45
CA VAL A 67 11.42 -12.51 -3.04
C VAL A 67 10.91 -11.80 -4.30
N LEU A 68 10.86 -10.46 -4.27
CA LEU A 68 10.41 -9.66 -5.41
C LEU A 68 11.43 -9.63 -6.56
N GLN A 69 12.71 -9.88 -6.26
CA GLN A 69 13.77 -10.10 -7.24
C GLN A 69 13.83 -11.55 -7.74
N GLY A 70 12.95 -12.44 -7.26
CA GLY A 70 12.83 -13.83 -7.70
C GLY A 70 13.53 -14.86 -6.81
N GLY A 71 14.07 -14.44 -5.67
CA GLY A 71 14.58 -15.36 -4.65
C GLY A 71 13.49 -16.21 -4.00
N THR A 72 13.91 -17.30 -3.37
CA THR A 72 13.04 -18.29 -2.74
C THR A 72 13.64 -18.79 -1.43
N PHE A 73 12.77 -19.17 -0.51
CA PHE A 73 13.08 -19.58 0.85
C PHE A 73 12.35 -20.91 1.16
N PRO A 74 13.09 -22.02 1.33
CA PRO A 74 12.47 -23.31 1.61
C PRO A 74 11.57 -23.27 2.86
N ASN A 75 10.38 -23.88 2.79
CA ASN A 75 9.35 -23.89 3.83
C ASN A 75 8.71 -22.51 4.10
N ARG A 76 8.89 -21.55 3.18
CA ARG A 76 8.30 -20.20 3.24
C ARG A 76 7.49 -19.88 1.99
N GLU A 77 7.10 -20.88 1.20
CA GLU A 77 6.45 -20.72 -0.09
C GLU A 77 5.13 -19.92 0.03
N ARG A 78 4.41 -20.09 1.15
CA ARG A 78 3.23 -19.28 1.48
C ARG A 78 3.61 -17.81 1.73
N ASP A 79 4.61 -17.57 2.56
CA ASP A 79 5.06 -16.22 2.91
C ASP A 79 5.55 -15.47 1.63
N GLU A 80 6.23 -16.18 0.73
CA GLU A 80 6.65 -15.64 -0.57
C GLU A 80 5.46 -15.28 -1.49
N ALA A 81 4.47 -16.18 -1.56
CA ALA A 81 3.28 -15.97 -2.38
C ALA A 81 2.49 -14.75 -1.88
N GLU A 82 2.31 -14.60 -0.56
CA GLU A 82 1.64 -13.44 0.03
C GLU A 82 2.37 -12.13 -0.29
N VAL A 83 3.71 -12.11 -0.21
CA VAL A 83 4.53 -10.94 -0.60
C VAL A 83 4.32 -10.58 -2.07
N LYS A 84 4.42 -11.57 -2.97
CA LYS A 84 4.25 -11.35 -4.42
C LYS A 84 2.84 -10.86 -4.74
N ASN A 85 1.82 -11.49 -4.16
CA ASN A 85 0.42 -11.13 -4.38
C ASN A 85 0.11 -9.72 -3.87
N TYR A 86 0.54 -9.37 -2.65
CA TYR A 86 0.32 -8.03 -2.11
C TYR A 86 1.01 -6.96 -2.96
N TYR A 87 2.26 -7.20 -3.37
CA TYR A 87 2.99 -6.28 -4.24
C TYR A 87 2.29 -6.09 -5.59
N GLN A 88 1.82 -7.17 -6.21
CA GLN A 88 1.04 -7.12 -7.45
C GLN A 88 -0.30 -6.40 -7.29
N ALA A 89 -0.95 -6.54 -6.13
CA ALA A 89 -2.19 -5.80 -5.83
C ALA A 89 -1.96 -4.29 -5.79
N LEU A 90 -0.80 -3.82 -5.29
CA LEU A 90 -0.42 -2.41 -5.35
C LEU A 90 -0.21 -1.93 -6.79
N ASP A 91 0.42 -2.73 -7.64
CA ASP A 91 0.59 -2.42 -9.08
C ASP A 91 -0.75 -2.35 -9.81
N PHE A 92 -1.67 -3.28 -9.51
CA PHE A 92 -3.02 -3.25 -10.05
C PHE A 92 -3.78 -2.00 -9.61
N LEU A 93 -3.68 -1.61 -8.34
CA LEU A 93 -4.28 -0.38 -7.83
C LEU A 93 -3.75 0.87 -8.55
N ASP A 94 -2.43 0.95 -8.77
CA ASP A 94 -1.80 2.02 -9.55
C ASP A 94 -2.36 2.10 -10.99
N SER A 95 -2.71 0.94 -11.58
CA SER A 95 -3.35 0.89 -12.91
C SER A 95 -4.79 1.43 -12.89
N LEU A 96 -5.58 1.10 -11.86
CA LEU A 96 -6.95 1.58 -11.70
C LEU A 96 -7.00 3.11 -11.53
N ILE A 97 -6.07 3.67 -10.74
CA ILE A 97 -5.99 5.12 -10.51
C ILE A 97 -5.74 5.88 -11.83
N LYS A 98 -4.91 5.34 -12.73
CA LYS A 98 -4.65 5.96 -14.05
C LYS A 98 -5.89 6.04 -14.93
N ILE A 99 -6.80 5.09 -14.78
CA ILE A 99 -8.06 5.03 -15.56
C ILE A 99 -9.09 6.05 -15.04
N LYS A 100 -8.81 6.74 -13.92
CA LYS A 100 -9.64 7.81 -13.33
C LYS A 100 -11.09 7.41 -13.08
N ASN A 101 -11.33 6.17 -12.67
CA ASN A 101 -12.65 5.78 -12.18
C ASN A 101 -12.93 6.51 -10.86
N THR A 102 -14.07 7.20 -10.78
CA THR A 102 -14.49 7.94 -9.58
C THR A 102 -14.97 7.01 -8.45
N PHE A 103 -15.20 5.73 -8.76
CA PHE A 103 -15.70 4.73 -7.82
C PHE A 103 -14.98 3.40 -8.05
N ILE A 104 -14.70 2.70 -6.94
CA ILE A 104 -14.21 1.32 -6.96
C ILE A 104 -15.42 0.39 -7.05
N THR A 105 -15.38 -0.57 -7.96
CA THR A 105 -16.42 -1.59 -8.17
C THR A 105 -16.15 -2.84 -7.32
N GLU A 106 -17.19 -3.62 -7.04
CA GLU A 106 -17.04 -4.91 -6.34
C GLU A 106 -16.10 -5.86 -7.11
N LYS A 107 -16.15 -5.86 -8.44
CA LYS A 107 -15.27 -6.68 -9.28
C LYS A 107 -13.79 -6.31 -9.09
N GLU A 108 -13.47 -5.02 -9.02
CA GLU A 108 -12.11 -4.55 -8.75
C GLU A 108 -11.65 -4.96 -7.34
N LEU A 109 -12.54 -4.91 -6.33
CA LEU A 109 -12.24 -5.40 -4.98
C LEU A 109 -11.98 -6.90 -4.95
N GLN A 110 -12.81 -7.70 -5.61
CA GLN A 110 -12.61 -9.14 -5.71
C GLN A 110 -11.28 -9.49 -6.39
N THR A 111 -10.86 -8.67 -7.37
CA THR A 111 -9.56 -8.84 -8.06
C THR A 111 -8.36 -8.47 -7.17
N LEU A 112 -8.53 -7.55 -6.21
CA LEU A 112 -7.46 -7.19 -5.26
C LEU A 112 -7.22 -8.26 -4.19
N VAL A 113 -8.24 -9.07 -3.87
CA VAL A 113 -8.20 -10.05 -2.78
C VAL A 113 -8.06 -11.49 -3.27
N GLY A 114 -8.50 -11.78 -4.51
CA GLY A 114 -8.43 -13.11 -5.13
C GLY A 114 -7.11 -13.36 -5.84
#